data_AF-A0A7V3BLF7-F1
#
_entry.id   AF-A0A7V3BLF7-F1
#
_cell.length_a   1.000
_cell.length_b   1.000
_cell.length_c   1.000
_cell.angle_alpha   90.00
_cell.angle_beta   90.00
_cell.angle_gamma   90.00
#
_symmetry.space_group_name_H-M   'P 1'
#
loop_
_entity.id
_entity.type
_entity.pdbx_description
1 polymer ?
#
loop_
_entity_poly.entity_id
_entity_poly.type
_entity_poly.pdbx_seq_one_letter_code
_entity_poly.pdbx_strand_id
1 'polypeptide(L)'
;MSPVREYAMMYRASIGWIIAALWCVSLPAEAVEYRLQVTHIEFLTFSSYLDKSRPSPSGEPTMVRLETLLDQQEFPASAVIPGREIVLLEDPNYGGSIPSRLSVLPATKEQAWTTLVWEGNPGERIAFLVRSYMAAWQEVWDIAANPEGVLRRLSLGGPGLFGGQTREVPTVSVNFIANAVDRKTFVPWLQERAKSVGGMAFAVGRRNEFFTSVDRVYMLLTLPPESYTFKVVIGWRDHSDRGDGKTFDRLVR
;
A
#
# COMPACT_ATOMS: atom_id res chain seq x y z
N MET A 1 7.92 -66.80 10.96
CA MET A 1 7.97 -65.41 11.45
C MET A 1 6.52 -64.93 11.55
N SER A 2 6.05 -64.47 12.72
CA SER A 2 4.62 -64.23 12.95
C SER A 2 4.10 -63.01 12.14
N PRO A 3 2.94 -63.12 11.47
CA PRO A 3 2.36 -62.04 10.64
C PRO A 3 2.09 -60.75 11.43
N VAL A 4 1.96 -60.83 12.76
CA VAL A 4 1.79 -59.67 13.65
C VAL A 4 3.00 -58.72 13.62
N ARG A 5 4.20 -59.23 13.34
CA ARG A 5 5.43 -58.43 13.26
C ARG A 5 5.53 -57.62 11.96
N GLU A 6 4.97 -58.10 10.87
CA GLU A 6 4.98 -57.41 9.56
C GLU A 6 4.05 -56.19 9.54
N TYR A 7 2.82 -56.34 10.06
CA TYR A 7 1.88 -55.22 10.14
C TYR A 7 2.40 -54.07 11.02
N ALA A 8 3.06 -54.38 12.14
CA ALA A 8 3.65 -53.38 13.03
C ALA A 8 4.83 -52.62 12.38
N MET A 9 5.57 -53.28 11.47
CA MET A 9 6.71 -52.69 10.77
C MET A 9 6.25 -51.77 9.62
N MET A 10 5.23 -52.19 8.85
CA MET A 10 4.59 -51.33 7.85
C MET A 10 3.97 -50.09 8.46
N TYR A 11 3.24 -50.21 9.58
CA TYR A 11 2.56 -49.08 10.25
C TYR A 11 3.56 -48.04 10.78
N ARG A 12 4.71 -48.48 11.29
CA ARG A 12 5.80 -47.60 11.75
C ARG A 12 6.46 -46.85 10.60
N ALA A 13 6.62 -47.51 9.45
CA ALA A 13 7.18 -46.88 8.25
C ALA A 13 6.24 -45.80 7.72
N SER A 14 4.93 -46.05 7.60
CA SER A 14 3.97 -45.06 7.12
C SER A 14 3.82 -43.86 8.06
N ILE A 15 3.84 -44.06 9.39
CA ILE A 15 3.85 -42.94 10.35
C ILE A 15 5.13 -42.11 10.20
N GLY A 16 6.29 -42.75 10.01
CA GLY A 16 7.56 -42.05 9.79
C GLY A 16 7.54 -41.17 8.55
N TRP A 17 6.95 -41.64 7.44
CA TRP A 17 6.78 -40.86 6.21
C TRP A 17 5.80 -39.70 6.36
N ILE A 18 4.70 -39.90 7.08
CA ILE A 18 3.72 -38.82 7.35
C ILE A 18 4.38 -37.72 8.20
N ILE A 19 5.14 -38.09 9.23
CA ILE A 19 5.88 -37.14 10.06
C ILE A 19 6.93 -36.41 9.22
N ALA A 20 7.73 -37.11 8.41
CA ALA A 20 8.73 -36.49 7.56
C ALA A 20 8.11 -35.52 6.51
N ALA A 21 6.96 -35.87 5.94
CA ALA A 21 6.20 -34.99 5.07
C ALA A 21 5.67 -33.75 5.83
N LEU A 22 5.17 -33.93 7.06
CA LEU A 22 4.74 -32.82 7.92
C LEU A 22 5.90 -31.89 8.29
N TRP A 23 7.10 -32.44 8.51
CA TRP A 23 8.32 -31.69 8.80
C TRP A 23 8.86 -30.91 7.59
N CYS A 24 8.71 -31.43 6.37
CA CYS A 24 9.07 -30.68 5.16
C CYS A 24 8.11 -29.52 4.89
N VAL A 25 6.85 -29.65 5.28
CA VAL A 25 5.86 -28.55 5.19
C VAL A 25 6.07 -27.51 6.29
N SER A 26 6.76 -27.86 7.38
CA SER A 26 7.02 -26.97 8.52
C SER A 26 8.41 -26.33 8.53
N LEU A 27 9.18 -26.39 7.43
CA LEU A 27 10.43 -25.63 7.35
C LEU A 27 10.08 -24.14 7.51
N PRO A 28 10.69 -23.43 8.49
CA PRO A 28 10.46 -22.01 8.62
C PRO A 28 10.84 -21.36 7.29
N ALA A 29 9.90 -20.64 6.69
CA ALA A 29 10.18 -19.85 5.52
C ALA A 29 11.37 -18.95 5.86
N GLU A 30 12.48 -19.09 5.13
CA GLU A 30 13.63 -18.21 5.31
C GLU A 30 13.16 -16.76 5.18
N ALA A 31 13.72 -15.87 5.99
CA ALA A 31 13.36 -14.45 5.91
C ALA A 31 13.73 -13.93 4.51
N VAL A 32 12.73 -13.48 3.77
CA VAL A 32 12.86 -13.00 2.39
C VAL A 32 13.01 -11.48 2.41
N GLU A 33 13.84 -10.94 1.52
CA GLU A 33 13.94 -9.49 1.32
C GLU A 33 12.73 -8.99 0.52
N TYR A 34 12.02 -8.01 1.07
CA TYR A 34 10.94 -7.30 0.39
C TYR A 34 11.27 -5.82 0.24
N ARG A 35 10.66 -5.19 -0.78
CA ARG A 35 10.86 -3.78 -1.07
C ARG A 35 9.54 -3.07 -1.27
N LEU A 36 9.45 -1.84 -0.78
CA LEU A 36 8.37 -0.91 -1.06
C LEU A 36 8.96 0.35 -1.68
N GLN A 37 8.59 0.65 -2.91
CA GLN A 37 8.95 1.86 -3.61
C GLN A 37 7.73 2.78 -3.68
N VAL A 38 7.87 4.00 -3.16
CA VAL A 38 6.80 5.00 -3.19
C VAL A 38 7.33 6.29 -3.80
N THR A 39 6.54 6.87 -4.69
CA THR A 39 6.81 8.22 -5.20
C THR A 39 5.54 9.05 -5.17
N HIS A 40 5.73 10.37 -5.18
CA HIS A 40 4.66 11.35 -5.02
C HIS A 40 4.77 12.34 -6.17
N ILE A 41 3.68 12.54 -6.90
CA ILE A 41 3.64 13.47 -8.03
C ILE A 41 2.35 14.29 -7.98
N GLU A 42 2.31 15.36 -8.75
CA GLU A 42 1.10 16.18 -8.89
C GLU A 42 0.03 15.44 -9.72
N PHE A 43 -1.26 15.63 -9.39
CA PHE A 43 -2.34 14.81 -9.94
C PHE A 43 -2.57 14.99 -11.46
N LEU A 44 -2.35 16.18 -12.03
CA LEU A 44 -2.40 16.40 -13.48
C LEU A 44 -1.22 15.70 -14.17
N THR A 45 -0.03 15.75 -13.55
CA THR A 45 1.16 15.02 -14.00
C THR A 45 0.87 13.52 -13.98
N PHE A 46 0.33 12.99 -12.89
CA PHE A 46 -0.14 11.59 -12.78
C PHE A 46 -1.09 11.24 -13.93
N SER A 47 -2.13 12.06 -14.12
CA SER A 47 -3.18 11.84 -15.11
C SER A 47 -2.63 11.82 -16.55
N SER A 48 -1.56 12.56 -16.82
CA SER A 48 -0.92 12.60 -18.14
C SER A 48 -0.27 11.27 -18.56
N TYR A 49 0.00 10.38 -17.60
CA TYR A 49 0.61 9.07 -17.82
C TYR A 49 -0.39 7.90 -17.84
N LEU A 50 -1.69 8.17 -17.75
CA LEU A 50 -2.69 7.12 -17.92
C LEU A 50 -2.71 6.64 -19.37
N ASP A 51 -2.41 5.35 -19.57
CA ASP A 51 -2.41 4.75 -20.90
C ASP A 51 -3.84 4.72 -21.44
N LYS A 52 -4.11 5.54 -22.46
CA LYS A 52 -5.46 5.69 -23.05
C LYS A 52 -5.98 4.44 -23.78
N SER A 53 -5.12 3.43 -23.97
CA SER A 53 -5.27 2.47 -25.07
C SER A 53 -5.63 1.05 -24.64
N ARG A 54 -5.53 0.68 -23.36
CA ARG A 54 -5.84 -0.68 -22.90
C ARG A 54 -6.43 -0.67 -21.49
N PRO A 55 -7.72 -1.02 -21.34
CA PRO A 55 -8.21 -1.45 -20.05
C PRO A 55 -7.39 -2.68 -19.63
N SER A 56 -6.77 -2.63 -18.45
CA SER A 56 -6.26 -3.82 -17.77
C SER A 56 -7.42 -4.85 -17.60
N PRO A 57 -7.18 -6.14 -17.35
CA PRO A 57 -8.24 -7.08 -16.94
C PRO A 57 -9.13 -6.56 -15.79
N SER A 58 -8.64 -5.60 -15.00
CA SER A 58 -9.38 -4.89 -13.95
C SER A 58 -10.16 -3.65 -14.40
N GLY A 59 -10.15 -3.30 -15.69
CA GLY A 59 -10.84 -2.15 -16.28
C GLY A 59 -10.14 -0.79 -16.15
N GLU A 60 -9.16 -0.67 -15.25
CA GLU A 60 -8.43 0.58 -15.00
C GLU A 60 -7.23 0.76 -15.94
N PRO A 61 -6.82 2.01 -16.27
CA PRO A 61 -5.69 2.28 -17.14
C PRO A 61 -4.36 1.83 -16.50
N THR A 62 -3.53 1.17 -17.31
CA THR A 62 -2.12 0.93 -16.96
C THR A 62 -1.31 2.23 -17.01
N MET A 63 -0.14 2.20 -16.40
CA MET A 63 0.80 3.32 -16.35
C MET A 63 2.22 2.86 -16.67
N VAL A 64 2.37 1.97 -17.67
CA VAL A 64 3.65 1.32 -18.00
C VAL A 64 4.73 2.35 -18.34
N ARG A 65 4.34 3.41 -19.05
CA ARG A 65 5.24 4.52 -19.40
C ARG A 65 5.80 5.21 -18.17
N LEU A 66 4.96 5.49 -17.17
CA LEU A 66 5.39 6.13 -15.93
C LEU A 66 6.33 5.21 -15.14
N GLU A 67 5.95 3.94 -15.00
CA GLU A 67 6.76 2.94 -14.30
C GLU A 67 8.15 2.81 -14.94
N THR A 68 8.22 2.71 -16.26
CA THR A 68 9.48 2.61 -17.01
C THR A 68 10.39 3.81 -16.75
N LEU A 69 9.86 5.03 -16.83
CA LEU A 69 10.62 6.26 -16.58
C LEU A 69 11.13 6.34 -15.14
N LEU A 70 10.32 5.92 -14.16
CA LEU A 70 10.72 5.91 -12.76
C LEU A 70 11.81 4.88 -12.48
N ASP A 71 11.69 3.68 -13.04
CA ASP A 71 12.67 2.59 -12.87
C ASP A 71 14.01 2.89 -13.56
N GLN A 72 13.98 3.54 -14.72
CA GLN A 72 15.17 3.91 -15.50
C GLN A 72 15.81 5.22 -15.04
N GLN A 73 15.27 5.87 -14.00
CA GLN A 73 15.73 7.19 -13.51
C GLN A 73 15.62 8.30 -14.57
N GLU A 74 14.75 8.12 -15.57
CA GLU A 74 14.47 9.10 -16.62
C GLU A 74 13.28 10.01 -16.27
N PHE A 75 12.53 9.69 -15.22
CA PHE A 75 11.47 10.54 -14.73
C PHE A 75 12.05 11.83 -14.12
N PRO A 76 11.58 13.02 -14.51
CA PRO A 76 12.14 14.27 -14.03
C PRO A 76 11.97 14.40 -12.51
N ALA A 77 13.08 14.43 -11.78
CA ALA A 77 13.07 14.56 -10.32
C ALA A 77 12.35 15.84 -9.83
N SER A 78 12.28 16.89 -10.66
CA SER A 78 11.52 18.11 -10.36
C SER A 78 10.00 17.92 -10.38
N ALA A 79 9.49 16.84 -10.98
CA ALA A 79 8.07 16.49 -10.96
C ALA A 79 7.69 15.65 -9.73
N VAL A 80 8.68 15.18 -8.97
CA VAL A 80 8.46 14.48 -7.70
C VAL A 80 8.21 15.51 -6.61
N ILE A 81 7.11 15.35 -5.87
CA ILE A 81 6.77 16.17 -4.73
C ILE A 81 7.61 15.71 -3.54
N PRO A 82 8.51 16.55 -3.00
CA PRO A 82 9.28 16.19 -1.81
C PRO A 82 8.40 16.23 -0.56
N GLY A 83 8.97 15.81 0.56
CA GLY A 83 8.40 16.07 1.88
C GLY A 83 7.14 15.30 2.24
N ARG A 84 7.08 14.06 1.76
CA ARG A 84 6.13 13.05 2.19
C ARG A 84 6.88 11.97 2.93
N GLU A 85 6.44 11.70 4.14
CA GLU A 85 7.05 10.72 5.01
C GLU A 85 6.29 9.41 4.90
N ILE A 86 7.03 8.31 4.79
CA ILE A 86 6.50 6.96 4.87
C ILE A 86 6.87 6.44 6.25
N VAL A 87 5.87 6.26 7.09
CA VAL A 87 6.01 5.89 8.50
C VAL A 87 5.56 4.44 8.66
N LEU A 88 6.37 3.62 9.34
CA LEU A 88 5.94 2.30 9.78
C LEU A 88 4.88 2.46 10.89
N LEU A 89 3.75 1.78 10.75
CA LEU A 89 2.72 1.75 11.76
C LEU A 89 3.01 0.61 12.75
N GLU A 90 3.60 0.96 13.89
CA GLU A 90 4.01 0.00 14.93
C GLU A 90 2.86 -0.50 15.81
N ASP A 91 1.73 0.21 15.85
CA ASP A 91 0.56 -0.25 16.60
C ASP A 91 -0.08 -1.46 15.89
N PRO A 92 -0.10 -2.65 16.53
CA PRO A 92 -0.62 -3.87 15.92
C PRO A 92 -2.11 -3.80 15.58
N ASN A 93 -2.86 -2.83 16.12
CA ASN A 93 -4.26 -2.60 15.77
C ASN A 93 -4.45 -2.12 14.32
N TYR A 94 -3.38 -1.66 13.65
CA TYR A 94 -3.37 -1.43 12.20
C TYR A 94 -3.24 -2.74 11.38
N GLY A 95 -2.96 -3.87 12.04
CA GLY A 95 -2.87 -5.20 11.42
C GLY A 95 -1.53 -5.55 10.82
N GLY A 96 -0.52 -4.68 11.00
CA GLY A 96 0.86 -4.95 10.63
C GLY A 96 1.68 -5.46 11.80
N SER A 97 2.71 -6.25 11.50
CA SER A 97 3.84 -6.53 12.37
C SER A 97 4.99 -5.57 12.10
N ILE A 98 5.94 -5.56 13.03
CA ILE A 98 7.15 -4.73 12.94
C ILE A 98 8.21 -5.56 12.19
N PRO A 99 8.62 -5.14 10.98
CA PRO A 99 9.61 -5.87 10.21
C PRO A 99 10.99 -5.77 10.85
N SER A 100 11.81 -6.80 10.63
CA SER A 100 13.21 -6.76 11.03
C SER A 100 14.06 -5.99 10.00
N ARG A 101 15.07 -5.23 10.46
CA ARG A 101 16.07 -4.56 9.61
C ARG A 101 15.50 -3.63 8.53
N LEU A 102 14.45 -2.88 8.87
CA LEU A 102 13.89 -1.88 7.96
C LEU A 102 14.93 -0.79 7.64
N SER A 103 15.26 -0.66 6.36
CA SER A 103 16.14 0.37 5.82
C SER A 103 15.35 1.27 4.89
N VAL A 104 15.60 2.59 4.96
CA VAL A 104 14.92 3.59 4.12
C VAL A 104 15.95 4.31 3.26
N LEU A 105 15.76 4.25 1.94
CA LEU A 105 16.50 4.97 0.92
C LEU A 105 15.60 6.09 0.38
N PRO A 106 15.76 7.34 0.83
CA PRO A 106 14.90 8.44 0.41
C PRO A 106 15.06 8.75 -1.08
N ALA A 107 14.01 9.29 -1.70
CA ALA A 107 14.12 9.86 -3.04
C ALA A 107 15.16 10.99 -3.07
N THR A 108 15.92 11.08 -4.16
CA THR A 108 16.97 12.08 -4.40
C THR A 108 16.78 12.72 -5.77
N LYS A 109 17.73 13.57 -6.19
CA LYS A 109 17.74 14.12 -7.57
C LYS A 109 17.97 13.05 -8.65
N GLU A 110 18.55 11.91 -8.27
CA GLU A 110 18.91 10.81 -9.18
C GLU A 110 17.96 9.61 -9.03
N GLN A 111 17.16 9.58 -7.96
CA GLN A 111 16.23 8.49 -7.67
C GLN A 111 14.86 9.04 -7.30
N ALA A 112 13.86 8.84 -8.16
CA ALA A 112 12.50 9.32 -7.93
C ALA A 112 11.71 8.50 -6.89
N TRP A 113 12.17 7.28 -6.59
CA TRP A 113 11.57 6.39 -5.61
C TRP A 113 12.14 6.64 -4.21
N THR A 114 11.27 6.77 -3.20
CA THR A 114 11.66 6.42 -1.83
C THR A 114 11.51 4.90 -1.69
N THR A 115 12.60 4.21 -1.37
CA THR A 115 12.62 2.74 -1.28
C THR A 115 12.79 2.31 0.17
N LEU A 116 11.88 1.50 0.68
CA LEU A 116 12.01 0.79 1.95
C LEU A 116 12.39 -0.66 1.65
N VAL A 117 13.35 -1.21 2.39
CA VAL A 117 13.82 -2.59 2.26
C VAL A 117 13.81 -3.24 3.63
N TRP A 118 13.29 -4.46 3.73
CA TRP A 118 13.26 -5.21 4.99
C TRP A 118 13.30 -6.73 4.76
N GLU A 119 13.65 -7.46 5.81
CA GLU A 119 13.53 -8.92 5.88
C GLU A 119 12.21 -9.27 6.59
N GLY A 120 11.40 -10.13 5.98
CA GLY A 120 10.11 -10.55 6.51
C GLY A 120 9.75 -12.00 6.18
N ASN A 121 8.69 -12.51 6.80
CA ASN A 121 8.21 -13.87 6.52
C ASN A 121 7.03 -13.83 5.54
N PRO A 122 6.98 -14.74 4.55
CA PRO A 122 5.79 -14.91 3.72
C PRO A 122 4.48 -15.00 4.53
N GLY A 123 3.44 -14.32 4.06
CA GLY A 123 2.12 -14.25 4.71
C GLY A 123 2.01 -13.26 5.86
N GLU A 124 3.14 -12.73 6.36
CA GLU A 124 3.18 -11.62 7.31
C GLU A 124 2.56 -10.37 6.69
N ARG A 125 2.08 -9.45 7.54
CA ARG A 125 1.52 -8.18 7.10
C ARG A 125 2.32 -7.03 7.65
N ILE A 126 2.61 -6.02 6.83
CA ILE A 126 3.31 -4.81 7.26
C ILE A 126 2.44 -3.61 6.96
N ALA A 127 2.30 -2.70 7.93
CA ALA A 127 1.45 -1.53 7.82
C ALA A 127 2.29 -0.25 7.73
N PHE A 128 2.00 0.59 6.74
CA PHE A 128 2.65 1.88 6.52
C PHE A 128 1.62 3.01 6.43
N LEU A 129 2.06 4.20 6.80
CA LEU A 129 1.33 5.45 6.65
C LEU A 129 2.15 6.41 5.80
N VAL A 130 1.56 6.91 4.71
CA VAL A 130 2.07 8.08 4.00
C VAL A 130 1.36 9.32 4.55
N ARG A 131 2.14 10.29 5.03
CA ARG A 131 1.64 11.59 5.45
C ARG A 131 2.47 12.72 4.82
N SER A 132 1.85 13.88 4.64
CA SER A 132 2.56 15.12 4.32
C SER A 132 2.85 15.91 5.57
N TYR A 133 3.99 16.59 5.59
CA TYR A 133 4.24 17.72 6.47
C TYR A 133 4.12 19.07 5.74
N MET A 134 3.87 19.06 4.43
CA MET A 134 3.77 20.26 3.61
C MET A 134 2.33 20.78 3.56
N ALA A 135 2.18 22.10 3.79
CA ALA A 135 0.90 22.78 3.68
C ALA A 135 0.36 22.88 2.25
N ALA A 136 1.24 22.86 1.24
CA ALA A 136 0.91 23.18 -0.15
C ALA A 136 0.39 22.00 -0.99
N TRP A 137 0.05 20.84 -0.41
CA TRP A 137 -0.48 19.70 -1.18
C TRP A 137 -1.19 18.78 -0.21
N GLN A 138 -2.51 18.90 -0.10
CA GLN A 138 -3.24 18.32 1.03
C GLN A 138 -4.14 17.15 0.63
N GLU A 139 -4.53 17.04 -0.64
CA GLU A 139 -5.52 16.04 -1.05
C GLU A 139 -4.90 14.92 -1.89
N VAL A 140 -5.26 13.67 -1.55
CA VAL A 140 -4.98 12.51 -2.40
C VAL A 140 -6.10 12.39 -3.44
N TRP A 141 -5.73 12.49 -4.70
CA TRP A 141 -6.65 12.35 -5.83
C TRP A 141 -6.48 11.02 -6.56
N ASP A 142 -5.27 10.50 -6.55
CA ASP A 142 -4.92 9.32 -7.31
C ASP A 142 -3.94 8.43 -6.56
N ILE A 143 -4.12 7.12 -6.71
CA ILE A 143 -3.15 6.11 -6.31
C ILE A 143 -3.00 5.15 -7.47
N ALA A 144 -1.76 4.80 -7.81
CA ALA A 144 -1.44 3.65 -8.63
C ALA A 144 -0.59 2.66 -7.84
N ALA A 145 -0.79 1.38 -8.11
CA ALA A 145 -0.01 0.30 -7.52
C ALA A 145 0.29 -0.78 -8.56
N ASN A 146 1.25 -1.67 -8.28
CA ASN A 146 1.65 -2.76 -9.17
C ASN A 146 1.16 -4.15 -8.70
N PRO A 147 -0.16 -4.45 -8.72
CA PRO A 147 -0.66 -5.68 -8.14
C PRO A 147 -0.23 -6.97 -8.87
N GLU A 148 0.14 -6.85 -10.13
CA GLU A 148 0.56 -7.96 -11.02
C GLU A 148 1.90 -7.63 -11.69
N GLY A 149 2.76 -6.88 -10.98
CA GLY A 149 4.05 -6.42 -11.50
C GLY A 149 3.98 -5.25 -12.48
N VAL A 150 2.78 -4.79 -12.87
CA VAL A 150 2.58 -3.60 -13.71
C VAL A 150 1.78 -2.54 -12.97
N LEU A 151 2.29 -1.31 -12.99
CA LEU A 151 1.64 -0.16 -12.39
C LEU A 151 0.30 0.15 -13.08
N ARG A 152 -0.78 0.27 -12.30
CA ARG A 152 -2.10 0.72 -12.77
C ARG A 152 -2.77 1.62 -11.75
N ARG A 153 -3.65 2.50 -12.23
CA ARG A 153 -4.50 3.32 -11.36
C ARG A 153 -5.43 2.43 -10.53
N LEU A 154 -5.65 2.82 -9.28
CA LEU A 154 -6.62 2.23 -8.39
C LEU A 154 -7.86 3.13 -8.29
N SER A 155 -9.04 2.53 -8.12
CA SER A 155 -10.27 3.28 -7.92
C SER A 155 -10.36 3.82 -6.47
N LEU A 156 -10.35 5.15 -6.32
CA LEU A 156 -10.59 5.83 -5.03
C LEU A 156 -12.08 6.13 -4.86
N GLY A 157 -12.58 6.08 -3.62
CA GLY A 157 -13.92 6.57 -3.34
C GLY A 157 -14.41 6.33 -1.92
N GLY A 158 -15.40 7.13 -1.52
CA GLY A 158 -16.19 6.86 -0.31
C GLY A 158 -17.13 5.66 -0.50
N PRO A 159 -17.80 5.21 0.58
CA PRO A 159 -18.87 4.23 0.46
C PRO A 159 -19.89 4.71 -0.58
N GLY A 160 -20.26 3.84 -1.52
CA GLY A 160 -21.23 4.20 -2.57
C GLY A 160 -22.55 4.68 -1.97
N LEU A 161 -23.27 5.54 -2.69
CA LEU A 161 -24.56 6.12 -2.28
C LEU A 161 -25.63 5.07 -1.91
N PHE A 162 -25.44 3.81 -2.32
CA PHE A 162 -26.35 2.70 -2.05
C PHE A 162 -25.80 1.65 -1.06
N GLY A 163 -24.68 1.92 -0.40
CA GLY A 163 -24.05 0.99 0.56
C GLY A 163 -23.49 -0.28 -0.09
N GLY A 164 -22.46 -0.87 0.51
CA GLY A 164 -22.05 -2.26 0.19
C GLY A 164 -21.09 -2.49 -0.98
N GLN A 165 -20.62 -1.46 -1.70
CA GLN A 165 -19.55 -1.68 -2.70
C GLN A 165 -18.17 -1.51 -2.06
N THR A 166 -17.35 -2.55 -2.17
CA THR A 166 -15.91 -2.47 -1.89
C THR A 166 -15.24 -1.53 -2.88
N ARG A 167 -14.23 -0.80 -2.42
CA ARG A 167 -13.39 0.07 -3.26
C ARG A 167 -11.96 -0.46 -3.22
N GLU A 168 -11.18 -0.24 -4.27
CA GLU A 168 -9.74 -0.54 -4.20
C GLU A 168 -9.05 0.34 -3.16
N VAL A 169 -9.51 1.58 -3.03
CA VAL A 169 -9.04 2.53 -2.02
C VAL A 169 -10.24 3.25 -1.37
N PRO A 170 -10.84 2.68 -0.31
CA PRO A 170 -11.87 3.36 0.47
C PRO A 170 -11.36 4.68 1.07
N THR A 171 -12.22 5.68 1.05
CA THR A 171 -11.94 7.02 1.58
C THR A 171 -12.87 7.34 2.75
N VAL A 172 -12.30 7.65 3.92
CA VAL A 172 -13.01 7.93 5.18
C VAL A 172 -12.31 9.04 5.94
N SER A 173 -12.85 9.49 7.08
CA SER A 173 -12.17 10.49 7.88
C SER A 173 -10.96 9.91 8.63
N VAL A 174 -9.91 10.72 8.85
CA VAL A 174 -8.77 10.33 9.72
C VAL A 174 -9.24 9.95 11.13
N ASN A 175 -10.24 10.68 11.66
CA ASN A 175 -10.82 10.41 12.97
C ASN A 175 -11.55 9.06 13.00
N PHE A 176 -12.20 8.67 11.90
CA PHE A 176 -12.81 7.34 11.80
C PHE A 176 -11.74 6.26 11.87
N ILE A 177 -10.64 6.39 11.13
CA ILE A 177 -9.54 5.42 11.15
C ILE A 177 -8.95 5.32 12.56
N ALA A 178 -8.63 6.45 13.20
CA ALA A 178 -8.11 6.46 14.56
C ALA A 178 -9.05 5.74 15.54
N ASN A 179 -10.35 6.05 15.50
CA ASN A 179 -11.35 5.39 16.33
C ASN A 179 -11.48 3.88 16.03
N ALA A 180 -11.41 3.49 14.76
CA ALA A 180 -11.43 2.08 14.37
C ALA A 180 -10.20 1.31 14.88
N VAL A 181 -9.03 1.95 14.90
CA VAL A 181 -7.79 1.39 15.47
C VAL A 181 -7.95 1.24 16.98
N ASP A 182 -8.38 2.29 17.69
CA ASP A 182 -8.61 2.27 19.14
C ASP A 182 -9.62 1.16 19.54
N ARG A 183 -10.64 0.93 18.71
CA ARG A 183 -11.66 -0.10 18.91
C ARG A 183 -11.26 -1.48 18.37
N LYS A 184 -10.06 -1.62 17.77
CA LYS A 184 -9.57 -2.86 17.15
C LYS A 184 -10.45 -3.39 16.02
N THR A 185 -11.19 -2.49 15.36
CA THR A 185 -12.07 -2.80 14.24
C THR A 185 -11.51 -2.37 12.89
N PHE A 186 -10.35 -1.69 12.86
CA PHE A 186 -9.72 -1.23 11.63
C PHE A 186 -9.43 -2.36 10.64
N VAL A 187 -8.79 -3.46 11.07
CA VAL A 187 -8.44 -4.57 10.17
C VAL A 187 -9.68 -5.26 9.58
N PRO A 188 -10.69 -5.66 10.39
CA PRO A 188 -11.95 -6.18 9.84
C PRO A 188 -12.62 -5.20 8.86
N TRP A 189 -12.67 -3.91 9.22
CA TRP A 189 -13.25 -2.88 8.35
C TRP A 189 -12.49 -2.76 7.02
N LEU A 190 -11.15 -2.74 7.07
CA LEU A 190 -10.32 -2.64 5.88
C LEU A 190 -10.52 -3.86 4.97
N GLN A 191 -10.59 -5.07 5.54
CA GLN A 191 -10.86 -6.29 4.77
C GLN A 191 -12.26 -6.32 4.14
N GLU A 192 -13.25 -5.75 4.82
CA GLU A 192 -14.62 -5.66 4.31
C GLU A 192 -14.76 -4.59 3.22
N ARG A 193 -13.99 -3.49 3.28
CA ARG A 193 -14.22 -2.28 2.48
C ARG A 193 -13.16 -2.01 1.41
N ALA A 194 -11.93 -2.47 1.63
CA ALA A 194 -10.83 -2.37 0.67
C ALA A 194 -10.66 -3.68 -0.10
N LYS A 195 -10.63 -3.59 -1.43
CA LYS A 195 -10.21 -4.72 -2.27
C LYS A 195 -8.69 -4.83 -2.21
N SER A 196 -8.18 -5.96 -1.75
CA SER A 196 -6.74 -6.26 -1.83
C SER A 196 -6.32 -6.39 -3.29
N VAL A 197 -5.25 -5.68 -3.67
CA VAL A 197 -4.68 -5.65 -5.01
C VAL A 197 -3.23 -6.10 -4.93
N GLY A 198 -2.92 -7.31 -5.40
CA GLY A 198 -1.56 -7.87 -5.36
C GLY A 198 -0.93 -7.90 -3.96
N GLY A 199 -1.71 -8.26 -2.94
CA GLY A 199 -1.27 -8.26 -1.55
C GLY A 199 -1.31 -6.88 -0.86
N MET A 200 -1.66 -5.81 -1.56
CA MET A 200 -1.77 -4.46 -1.00
C MET A 200 -3.23 -4.08 -0.73
N ALA A 201 -3.54 -3.63 0.49
CA ALA A 201 -4.82 -2.99 0.81
C ALA A 201 -4.57 -1.53 1.22
N PHE A 202 -5.40 -0.63 0.74
CA PHE A 202 -5.24 0.82 0.95
C PHE A 202 -6.46 1.43 1.63
N ALA A 203 -6.26 2.52 2.37
CA ALA A 203 -7.32 3.43 2.78
C ALA A 203 -6.80 4.87 2.75
N VAL A 204 -7.65 5.81 2.34
CA VAL A 204 -7.35 7.25 2.43
C VAL A 204 -8.14 7.84 3.59
N GLY A 205 -7.41 8.35 4.58
CA GLY A 205 -7.96 9.16 5.65
C GLY A 205 -7.96 10.63 5.23
N ARG A 206 -9.15 11.19 5.00
CA ARG A 206 -9.36 12.63 4.76
C ARG A 206 -9.61 13.36 6.06
N ARG A 207 -9.22 14.61 6.15
CA ARG A 207 -9.60 15.45 7.28
C ARG A 207 -10.42 16.63 6.75
N ASN A 208 -11.65 16.76 7.26
CA ASN A 208 -12.64 17.73 6.76
C ASN A 208 -12.39 19.16 7.29
N GLU A 209 -11.20 19.44 7.85
CA GLU A 209 -10.84 20.78 8.31
C GLU A 209 -10.23 21.54 7.14
N PHE A 210 -10.99 22.51 6.63
CA PHE A 210 -10.59 23.36 5.52
C PHE A 210 -9.19 23.96 5.76
N PHE A 211 -8.29 23.77 4.79
CA PHE A 211 -6.99 24.45 4.61
C PHE A 211 -5.78 24.04 5.46
N THR A 212 -5.90 23.18 6.47
CA THR A 212 -4.77 22.86 7.38
C THR A 212 -4.44 21.38 7.50
N SER A 213 -5.20 20.51 6.85
CA SER A 213 -5.15 19.09 7.14
C SER A 213 -4.93 18.25 5.90
N VAL A 214 -3.81 17.51 5.90
CA VAL A 214 -3.38 16.70 4.77
C VAL A 214 -3.96 15.29 4.90
N ASP A 215 -4.49 14.80 3.79
CA ASP A 215 -4.86 13.41 3.58
C ASP A 215 -3.71 12.46 3.93
N ARG A 216 -4.10 11.29 4.42
CA ARG A 216 -3.22 10.21 4.86
C ARG A 216 -3.52 8.95 4.05
N VAL A 217 -2.48 8.29 3.55
CA VAL A 217 -2.64 6.98 2.88
C VAL A 217 -2.15 5.89 3.81
N TYR A 218 -3.06 5.02 4.22
CA TYR A 218 -2.76 3.83 5.00
C TYR A 218 -2.60 2.66 4.04
N MET A 219 -1.51 1.90 4.19
CA MET A 219 -1.15 0.78 3.33
C MET A 219 -0.92 -0.45 4.21
N LEU A 220 -1.62 -1.54 3.93
CA LEU A 220 -1.41 -2.83 4.56
C LEU A 220 -0.92 -3.82 3.49
N LEU A 221 0.34 -4.22 3.57
CA LEU A 221 0.97 -5.14 2.63
C LEU A 221 0.94 -6.54 3.22
N THR A 222 0.51 -7.54 2.44
CA THR A 222 0.64 -8.96 2.76
C THR A 222 1.79 -9.52 1.93
N LEU A 223 2.80 -10.08 2.59
CA LEU A 223 4.03 -10.52 1.95
C LEU A 223 3.80 -11.80 1.13
N PRO A 224 4.11 -11.83 -0.18
CA PRO A 224 4.01 -13.04 -0.99
C PRO A 224 5.08 -14.08 -0.61
N PRO A 225 5.01 -15.31 -1.14
CA PRO A 225 6.03 -16.35 -0.88
C PRO A 225 7.45 -16.00 -1.35
N GLU A 226 7.56 -15.22 -2.43
CA GLU A 226 8.83 -14.85 -3.05
C GLU A 226 9.15 -13.37 -2.78
N SER A 227 10.40 -12.97 -3.01
CA SER A 227 10.79 -11.57 -2.89
C SER A 227 9.98 -10.71 -3.86
N TYR A 228 9.53 -9.57 -3.39
CA TYR A 228 8.64 -8.71 -4.17
C TYR A 228 8.94 -7.23 -3.94
N THR A 229 8.85 -6.46 -5.02
CA THR A 229 8.91 -4.99 -4.98
C THR A 229 7.51 -4.44 -5.18
N PHE A 230 6.90 -4.01 -4.09
CA PHE A 230 5.66 -3.23 -4.10
C PHE A 230 5.97 -1.82 -4.59
N LYS A 231 5.24 -1.32 -5.58
CA LYS A 231 5.38 0.03 -6.11
C LYS A 231 4.08 0.78 -5.94
N VAL A 232 4.17 2.01 -5.44
CA VAL A 232 3.01 2.88 -5.21
C VAL A 232 3.33 4.30 -5.69
N VAL A 233 2.50 4.82 -6.59
CA VAL A 233 2.55 6.24 -7.00
C VAL A 233 1.33 6.94 -6.44
N ILE A 234 1.53 8.06 -5.74
CA ILE A 234 0.43 8.85 -5.17
C ILE A 234 0.37 10.20 -5.87
N GLY A 235 -0.78 10.49 -6.47
CA GLY A 235 -1.10 11.78 -7.10
C GLY A 235 -1.77 12.73 -6.12
N TRP A 236 -1.16 13.88 -5.91
CA TRP A 236 -1.61 14.89 -4.96
C TRP A 236 -2.14 16.15 -5.63
N ARG A 237 -3.10 16.80 -5.00
CA ARG A 237 -3.61 18.12 -5.39
C ARG A 237 -3.32 19.19 -4.33
N ASP A 238 -2.97 20.38 -4.80
CA ASP A 238 -2.78 21.58 -4.01
C ASP A 238 -4.13 22.28 -3.82
N HIS A 239 -4.32 22.82 -2.63
CA HIS A 239 -5.41 23.75 -2.33
C HIS A 239 -5.03 25.21 -2.57
N SER A 240 -3.83 25.52 -3.04
CA SER A 240 -3.36 26.86 -3.36
C SER A 240 -3.93 27.44 -4.67
N ASP A 241 -5.17 27.08 -5.02
CA ASP A 241 -6.15 28.10 -5.42
C ASP A 241 -6.34 29.07 -4.24
N ARG A 242 -5.28 29.83 -3.93
CA ARG A 242 -5.38 31.09 -3.23
C ARG A 242 -6.26 31.92 -4.12
N GLY A 243 -7.57 31.92 -3.82
CA GLY A 243 -8.48 32.94 -4.31
C GLY A 243 -7.74 34.25 -4.24
N ASP A 244 -7.52 34.82 -5.42
CA ASP A 244 -6.89 36.05 -5.85
C ASP A 244 -6.95 37.19 -4.83
N GLY A 245 -6.37 37.03 -3.64
CA GLY A 245 -6.32 37.98 -2.51
C GLY A 245 -7.65 38.61 -2.03
N LYS A 246 -8.76 38.45 -2.77
CA LYS A 246 -9.98 39.24 -2.65
C LYS A 246 -11.01 38.60 -1.73
N THR A 247 -10.90 37.30 -1.46
CA THR A 247 -11.86 36.59 -0.61
C THR A 247 -11.60 36.86 0.88
N PHE A 248 -10.34 37.11 1.27
CA PHE A 248 -9.99 37.45 2.66
C PHE A 248 -10.44 38.87 3.05
N ASP A 249 -10.48 39.82 2.11
CA ASP A 249 -10.94 41.20 2.36
C ASP A 249 -12.45 41.32 2.58
N ARG A 250 -13.24 40.30 2.19
CA ARG A 250 -14.70 40.31 2.35
C ARG A 250 -15.21 39.77 3.67
N LEU A 251 -14.35 39.14 4.47
CA LEU A 251 -14.73 38.57 5.78
C LEU A 251 -14.25 39.42 6.97
N VAL A 252 -13.56 40.53 6.71
CA VAL A 252 -13.06 41.48 7.74
C VAL A 252 -13.67 42.88 7.56
N ARG A 253 -14.90 42.98 7.02
CA ARG A 253 -15.71 44.20 7.06
C ARG A 253 -17.10 43.92 7.59
#